data_AF-A0A915DTI9-F1
#
_entry.id   AF-A0A915DTI9-F1
#
_cell.length_a   1.000
_cell.length_b   1.000
_cell.length_c   1.000
_cell.angle_alpha   90.00
_cell.angle_beta   90.00
_cell.angle_gamma   90.00
#
_symmetry.space_group_name_H-M   'P 1'
#
loop_
_entity.id
_entity.type
_entity.pdbx_description
1 polymer ?
#
loop_
_entity_poly.entity_id
_entity_poly.type
_entity_poly.pdbx_seq_one_letter_code
_entity_poly.pdbx_strand_id
1 'polypeptide(L)'
;MLSNRKKIALLLYLRQRNRKRSCWIHPMNVRRAEVGAFVTTMPDLKKYPEKCLKYIRMDITTFYKLLEIVKPSITHVSIRVPVSSEERLMVTLRFLATGESYSSLSYSYRLGISTISDIVRETCEAIYNNLRAKYLAIPRKEAEWAVISREFWHRWQVPMVLGAIDGKHVVMKKPANSGSLYYNYKGSCSIVIMACVDAKYRCLMCDFGSYGHNGDAGIYDGSDFKQALDENTLDLPKPDFLPGTETLLNYHFLGDGAFPLSERMMKPFPGYKLSKDERIFNYRTSRGRRVVENFFGILAATWRCLLWGLEVKEQNADWIIKATVVLHNFLLDEMKGKTGDLSDLADTGMRMMDYGEI
;
A
#
# COMPACT_ATOMS: atom_id res chain seq x y z
N MET A 1 -42.85 17.05 -15.61
CA MET A 1 -41.92 17.79 -16.51
C MET A 1 -40.56 17.95 -15.85
N LEU A 2 -39.47 17.49 -16.47
CA LEU A 2 -38.11 17.76 -15.98
C LEU A 2 -37.84 19.28 -15.97
N SER A 3 -37.36 19.81 -14.84
CA SER A 3 -36.99 21.23 -14.72
C SER A 3 -35.94 21.62 -15.79
N ASN A 4 -35.98 22.86 -16.28
CA ASN A 4 -35.10 23.34 -17.35
C ASN A 4 -33.61 23.09 -17.05
N ARG A 5 -33.18 23.15 -15.79
CA ARG A 5 -31.81 22.83 -15.38
C ARG A 5 -31.47 21.36 -15.61
N LYS A 6 -32.40 20.43 -15.33
CA LYS A 6 -32.20 18.99 -15.56
C LYS A 6 -32.17 18.65 -17.05
N LYS A 7 -32.96 19.35 -17.88
CA LYS A 7 -32.91 19.21 -19.35
C LYS A 7 -31.60 19.72 -19.94
N ILE A 8 -31.10 20.86 -19.48
CA ILE A 8 -29.80 21.40 -19.91
C ILE A 8 -28.67 20.47 -19.47
N ALA A 9 -28.69 19.98 -18.23
CA ALA A 9 -27.70 19.01 -17.76
C ALA A 9 -27.72 17.71 -18.60
N LEU A 10 -28.91 17.21 -18.93
CA LEU A 10 -29.09 16.04 -19.78
C LEU A 10 -28.59 16.29 -21.22
N LEU A 11 -28.87 17.46 -21.80
CA LEU A 11 -28.36 17.83 -23.13
C LEU A 11 -26.84 17.98 -23.14
N LEU A 12 -26.23 18.59 -22.12
CA LEU A 12 -24.78 18.67 -21.97
C LEU A 12 -24.15 17.27 -21.81
N TYR A 13 -24.79 16.40 -21.02
CA TYR A 13 -24.38 15.01 -20.84
C TYR A 13 -24.46 14.21 -22.15
N LEU A 14 -25.58 14.29 -22.88
CA LEU A 14 -25.75 13.63 -24.18
C LEU A 14 -24.76 14.17 -25.24
N ARG A 15 -24.49 15.48 -25.21
CA ARG A 15 -23.51 16.12 -26.11
C ARG A 15 -22.07 15.71 -25.82
N GLN A 16 -21.71 15.46 -24.55
CA GLN A 16 -20.42 14.85 -24.20
C GLN A 16 -20.32 13.40 -24.67
N ARG A 17 -21.41 12.63 -24.53
CA ARG A 17 -21.45 11.19 -24.83
C ARG A 17 -21.39 10.88 -26.34
N ASN A 18 -21.91 11.77 -27.19
CA ASN A 18 -21.94 11.64 -28.65
C ASN A 18 -20.77 12.34 -29.38
N ARG A 19 -19.68 12.71 -28.69
CA ARG A 19 -18.50 13.26 -29.36
C ARG A 19 -17.80 12.17 -30.19
N LYS A 20 -18.02 12.19 -31.51
CA LYS A 20 -17.13 11.52 -32.46
C LYS A 20 -15.70 12.02 -32.23
N ARG A 21 -14.73 11.12 -32.12
CA ARG A 21 -13.32 11.51 -31.98
C ARG A 21 -12.93 12.40 -33.15
N SER A 22 -12.50 13.64 -32.87
CA SER A 22 -12.07 14.59 -33.89
C SER A 22 -10.76 14.19 -34.56
N CYS A 23 -9.92 13.45 -33.85
CA CYS A 23 -8.66 12.92 -34.33
C CYS A 23 -8.38 11.55 -33.70
N TRP A 24 -7.62 10.72 -34.41
CA TRP A 24 -7.26 9.37 -33.98
C TRP A 24 -6.09 9.36 -33.00
N ILE A 25 -5.18 10.33 -33.14
CA ILE A 25 -4.13 10.74 -32.20
C ILE A 25 -4.15 12.27 -32.21
N HIS A 26 -4.14 12.88 -31.03
CA HIS A 26 -4.03 14.34 -30.94
C HIS A 26 -2.67 14.79 -31.51
N PRO A 27 -2.58 15.85 -32.33
CA PRO A 27 -1.32 16.29 -32.94
C PRO A 27 -0.16 16.44 -31.95
N MET A 28 -0.44 16.90 -30.72
CA MET A 28 0.58 17.01 -29.66
C MET A 28 1.21 15.66 -29.25
N ASN A 29 0.50 14.56 -29.45
CA ASN A 29 0.95 13.21 -29.07
C ASN A 29 1.67 12.49 -30.21
N VAL A 30 1.65 13.03 -31.43
CA VAL A 30 2.33 12.44 -32.60
C VAL A 30 3.84 12.38 -32.35
N ARG A 31 4.40 13.41 -31.72
CA ARG A 31 5.82 13.52 -31.40
C ARG A 31 6.22 12.79 -30.11
N ARG A 32 5.42 11.84 -29.59
CA ARG A 32 5.74 11.07 -28.37
C ARG A 32 7.14 10.46 -28.42
N ALA A 33 7.51 9.88 -29.57
CA ALA A 33 8.81 9.23 -29.77
C ALA A 33 10.00 10.19 -29.78
N GLU A 34 9.76 11.51 -29.86
CA GLU A 34 10.80 12.53 -29.89
C GLU A 34 10.87 13.32 -28.58
N VAL A 35 9.70 13.71 -28.04
CA VAL A 35 9.60 14.69 -26.93
C VAL A 35 8.84 14.16 -25.71
N GLY A 36 8.43 12.89 -25.73
CA GLY A 36 7.77 12.27 -24.59
C GLY A 36 8.75 12.05 -23.43
N ALA A 37 8.28 12.25 -22.20
CA ALA A 37 9.08 12.10 -20.99
C ALA A 37 9.84 10.77 -20.91
N PHE A 38 9.28 9.69 -21.47
CA PHE A 38 9.98 8.41 -21.58
C PHE A 38 11.30 8.52 -22.35
N VAL A 39 11.24 8.99 -23.59
CA VAL A 39 12.41 9.07 -24.46
C VAL A 39 13.42 10.11 -23.96
N THR A 40 12.93 11.23 -23.40
CA THR A 40 13.81 12.31 -22.96
C THR A 40 14.44 12.08 -21.59
N THR A 41 13.75 11.38 -20.68
CA THR A 41 14.15 11.28 -19.26
C THR A 41 14.82 9.93 -18.97
N MET A 42 14.31 8.83 -19.54
CA MET A 42 14.81 7.48 -19.23
C MET A 42 16.31 7.31 -19.47
N PRO A 43 16.92 7.81 -20.57
CA PRO A 43 18.37 7.72 -20.78
C PRO A 43 19.19 8.37 -19.67
N ASP A 44 18.71 9.48 -19.10
CA ASP A 44 19.40 10.18 -18.01
C ASP A 44 19.18 9.46 -16.67
N LEU A 45 18.00 8.91 -16.41
CA LEU A 45 17.77 8.10 -15.20
C LEU A 45 18.67 6.86 -15.15
N LYS A 46 19.01 6.27 -16.30
CA LYS A 46 19.98 5.16 -16.38
C LYS A 46 21.40 5.60 -15.97
N LYS A 47 21.76 6.85 -16.22
CA LYS A 47 23.08 7.42 -15.90
C LYS A 47 23.19 7.93 -14.46
N TYR A 48 22.08 8.38 -13.87
CA TYR A 48 22.04 9.03 -12.56
C TYR A 48 21.13 8.26 -11.57
N PRO A 49 21.66 7.24 -10.87
CA PRO A 49 20.87 6.37 -9.99
C PRO A 49 20.08 7.11 -8.89
N GLU A 50 20.64 8.19 -8.35
CA GLU A 50 19.99 9.01 -7.32
C GLU A 50 18.77 9.76 -7.84
N LYS A 51 18.80 10.15 -9.13
CA LYS A 51 17.64 10.75 -9.81
C LYS A 51 16.60 9.69 -10.13
N CYS A 52 17.03 8.49 -10.55
CA CYS A 52 16.16 7.33 -10.77
C CYS A 52 15.36 7.00 -9.49
N LEU A 53 16.04 6.87 -8.35
CA LEU A 53 15.41 6.61 -7.06
C LEU A 53 14.39 7.70 -6.68
N LYS A 54 14.69 8.98 -6.94
CA LYS A 54 13.73 10.07 -6.69
C LYS A 54 12.55 10.07 -7.65
N TYR A 55 12.75 9.59 -8.88
CA TYR A 55 11.76 9.64 -9.95
C TYR A 55 10.75 8.47 -9.90
N ILE A 56 11.23 7.24 -9.63
CA ILE A 56 10.42 6.01 -9.61
C ILE A 56 10.51 5.19 -8.29
N ARG A 57 11.21 5.68 -7.26
CA ARG A 57 11.39 5.03 -5.94
C ARG A 57 12.17 3.72 -5.95
N MET A 58 12.90 3.45 -7.02
CA MET A 58 13.82 2.31 -7.10
C MET A 58 15.01 2.63 -7.99
N ASP A 59 16.10 1.89 -7.82
CA ASP A 59 17.26 1.96 -8.72
C ASP A 59 16.95 1.29 -10.07
N ILE A 60 17.78 1.56 -11.08
CA ILE A 60 17.54 1.07 -12.45
C ILE A 60 17.66 -0.45 -12.57
N THR A 61 18.48 -1.09 -11.74
CA THR A 61 18.64 -2.55 -11.74
C THR A 61 17.36 -3.20 -11.22
N THR A 62 16.83 -2.67 -10.10
CA THR A 62 15.57 -3.07 -9.50
C THR A 62 14.40 -2.84 -10.47
N PHE A 63 14.40 -1.71 -11.19
CA PHE A 63 13.41 -1.43 -12.24
C PHE A 63 13.39 -2.50 -13.33
N TYR A 64 14.56 -2.90 -13.86
CA TYR A 64 14.61 -3.93 -14.90
C TYR A 64 14.27 -5.32 -14.38
N LYS A 65 14.63 -5.66 -13.13
CA LYS A 65 14.15 -6.90 -12.50
C LYS A 65 12.63 -6.93 -12.42
N LEU A 66 12.01 -5.84 -11.97
CA LEU A 66 10.55 -5.71 -11.93
C LEU A 66 9.95 -5.80 -13.34
N LEU A 67 10.56 -5.13 -14.31
CA LEU A 67 10.13 -5.15 -15.70
C LEU A 67 10.09 -6.58 -16.25
N GLU A 68 11.14 -7.37 -16.06
CA GLU A 68 11.17 -8.74 -16.55
C GLU A 68 10.06 -9.61 -15.93
N ILE A 69 9.70 -9.39 -14.67
CA ILE A 69 8.59 -10.08 -14.00
C ILE A 69 7.23 -9.70 -14.62
N VAL A 70 6.97 -8.41 -14.85
CA VAL A 70 5.64 -7.94 -15.27
C VAL A 70 5.44 -7.87 -16.78
N LYS A 71 6.53 -7.81 -17.56
CA LYS A 71 6.53 -7.63 -19.02
C LYS A 71 5.63 -8.62 -19.76
N PRO A 72 5.56 -9.92 -19.42
CA PRO A 72 4.64 -10.84 -20.08
C PRO A 72 3.17 -10.44 -19.94
N SER A 73 2.80 -9.80 -18.83
CA SER A 73 1.42 -9.40 -18.52
C SER A 73 1.02 -8.03 -19.10
N ILE A 74 2.00 -7.17 -19.43
CA ILE A 74 1.74 -5.79 -19.88
C ILE A 74 2.20 -5.51 -21.31
N THR A 75 2.65 -6.54 -22.03
CA THR A 75 3.02 -6.42 -23.45
C THR A 75 1.75 -6.45 -24.29
N HIS A 76 1.59 -5.42 -25.12
CA HIS A 76 0.45 -5.31 -26.04
C HIS A 76 0.92 -5.50 -27.48
N VAL A 77 0.15 -6.27 -28.25
CA VAL A 77 0.29 -6.35 -29.71
C VAL A 77 -0.84 -5.54 -30.33
N SER A 78 -0.51 -4.61 -31.21
CA SER A 78 -1.47 -3.76 -31.88
C SER A 78 -1.04 -3.51 -33.32
N ILE A 79 -2.00 -3.14 -34.16
CA ILE A 79 -1.74 -2.65 -35.52
C ILE A 79 -0.92 -1.35 -35.45
N ARG A 80 -1.05 -0.58 -34.37
CA ARG A 80 -0.19 0.59 -34.09
C ARG A 80 1.05 0.15 -33.34
N VAL A 81 2.11 0.98 -33.42
CA VAL A 81 3.23 0.89 -32.47
C VAL A 81 2.71 1.08 -31.04
N PRO A 82 2.67 0.02 -30.22
CA PRO A 82 2.11 0.08 -28.88
C PRO A 82 3.03 0.90 -27.96
N VAL A 83 2.53 1.31 -26.80
CA VAL A 83 3.38 1.82 -25.72
C VAL A 83 4.20 0.62 -25.22
N SER A 84 5.53 0.76 -25.17
CA SER A 84 6.41 -0.34 -24.76
C SER A 84 6.18 -0.72 -23.29
N SER A 85 6.42 -1.98 -22.92
CA SER A 85 6.28 -2.44 -21.53
C SER A 85 7.16 -1.64 -20.56
N GLU A 86 8.33 -1.19 -21.03
CA GLU A 86 9.24 -0.32 -20.27
C GLU A 86 8.62 1.05 -20.00
N GLU A 87 8.04 1.70 -21.02
CA GLU A 87 7.35 2.99 -20.88
C GLU A 87 6.10 2.87 -20.01
N ARG A 88 5.34 1.77 -20.16
CA ARG A 88 4.15 1.47 -19.36
C ARG A 88 4.49 1.32 -17.87
N LEU A 89 5.57 0.59 -17.56
CA LEU A 89 6.04 0.46 -16.19
C LEU A 89 6.54 1.81 -15.64
N MET A 90 7.31 2.55 -16.43
CA MET A 90 7.87 3.83 -15.98
C MET A 90 6.79 4.87 -15.66
N VAL A 91 5.78 5.03 -16.52
CA VAL A 91 4.68 5.98 -16.26
C VAL A 91 3.84 5.56 -15.05
N THR A 92 3.66 4.25 -14.83
CA THR A 92 2.96 3.71 -13.65
C THR A 92 3.74 4.00 -12.38
N LEU A 93 5.03 3.66 -12.33
CA LEU A 93 5.86 3.95 -11.16
C LEU A 93 5.98 5.45 -10.89
N ARG A 94 6.05 6.27 -11.94
CA ARG A 94 6.02 7.72 -11.80
C ARG A 94 4.73 8.19 -11.12
N PHE A 95 3.58 7.70 -11.58
CA PHE A 95 2.29 7.99 -10.95
C PHE A 95 2.28 7.58 -9.47
N LEU A 96 2.71 6.36 -9.14
CA LEU A 96 2.74 5.87 -7.76
C LEU A 96 3.68 6.72 -6.87
N ALA A 97 4.85 7.10 -7.40
CA ALA A 97 5.88 7.85 -6.68
C ALA A 97 5.49 9.29 -6.34
N THR A 98 4.62 9.92 -7.13
CA THR A 98 4.28 11.35 -7.01
C THR A 98 2.82 11.65 -6.72
N GLY A 99 1.89 10.79 -7.17
CA GLY A 99 0.45 11.08 -7.15
C GLY A 99 0.02 12.15 -8.17
N GLU A 100 0.83 12.41 -9.21
CA GLU A 100 0.47 13.38 -10.25
C GLU A 100 -0.84 13.00 -10.96
N SER A 101 -1.61 14.00 -11.38
CA SER A 101 -2.83 13.76 -12.14
C SER A 101 -2.53 13.12 -13.50
N TYR A 102 -3.44 12.30 -14.00
CA TYR A 102 -3.33 11.73 -15.35
C TYR A 102 -3.26 12.81 -16.44
N SER A 103 -3.80 14.00 -16.19
CA SER A 103 -3.65 15.16 -17.06
C SER A 103 -2.20 15.65 -17.12
N SER A 104 -1.52 15.78 -15.96
CA SER A 104 -0.09 16.14 -15.91
C SER A 104 0.77 15.11 -16.65
N LEU A 105 0.53 13.83 -16.36
CA LEU A 105 1.23 12.73 -17.02
C LEU A 105 0.95 12.68 -18.52
N SER A 106 -0.27 13.01 -18.95
CA SER A 106 -0.65 13.06 -20.38
C SER A 106 0.18 14.09 -21.14
N TYR A 107 0.37 15.28 -20.58
CA TYR A 107 1.19 16.31 -21.21
C TYR A 107 2.67 15.97 -21.24
N SER A 108 3.22 15.39 -20.16
CA SER A 108 4.65 15.06 -20.07
C SER A 108 5.01 13.82 -20.90
N TYR A 109 4.25 12.72 -20.79
CA TYR A 109 4.51 11.48 -21.54
C TYR A 109 3.93 11.51 -22.96
N ARG A 110 3.15 12.53 -23.33
CA ARG A 110 2.49 12.63 -24.66
C ARG A 110 1.56 11.44 -24.94
N LEU A 111 0.91 10.94 -23.89
CA LEU A 111 -0.07 9.85 -23.95
C LEU A 111 -1.47 10.39 -23.68
N GLY A 112 -2.51 9.75 -24.21
CA GLY A 112 -3.88 10.13 -23.89
C GLY A 112 -4.21 9.83 -22.41
N ILE A 113 -5.04 10.67 -21.78
CA ILE A 113 -5.47 10.47 -20.38
C ILE A 113 -6.10 9.08 -20.18
N SER A 114 -6.95 8.62 -21.11
CA SER A 114 -7.54 7.29 -21.05
C SER A 114 -6.48 6.20 -21.14
N THR A 115 -5.49 6.36 -22.03
CA THR A 115 -4.38 5.42 -22.20
C THR A 115 -3.54 5.31 -20.93
N ILE A 116 -3.25 6.43 -20.26
CA ILE A 116 -2.52 6.40 -18.97
C ILE A 116 -3.36 5.68 -17.91
N SER A 117 -4.66 5.99 -17.81
CA SER A 117 -5.54 5.32 -16.85
C SER A 117 -5.57 3.81 -17.06
N ASP A 118 -5.59 3.34 -18.30
CA ASP A 118 -5.57 1.91 -18.62
C ASP A 118 -4.20 1.29 -18.32
N ILE A 119 -3.11 1.98 -18.67
CA ILE A 119 -1.74 1.54 -18.37
C ILE A 119 -1.53 1.38 -16.86
N VAL A 120 -1.89 2.38 -16.06
CA VAL A 120 -1.71 2.36 -14.60
C VAL A 120 -2.48 1.20 -14.01
N ARG A 121 -3.75 1.01 -14.38
CA ARG A 121 -4.58 -0.10 -13.91
C ARG A 121 -3.95 -1.46 -14.26
N GLU A 122 -3.69 -1.70 -15.54
CA GLU A 122 -3.16 -2.99 -16.02
C GLU A 122 -1.77 -3.29 -15.44
N THR A 123 -0.93 -2.27 -15.28
CA THR A 123 0.41 -2.45 -14.74
C THR A 123 0.37 -2.70 -13.24
N CYS A 124 -0.48 -2.00 -12.48
CA CYS A 124 -0.68 -2.29 -11.05
C CYS A 124 -1.24 -3.71 -10.82
N GLU A 125 -2.21 -4.13 -11.64
CA GLU A 125 -2.74 -5.49 -11.62
C GLU A 125 -1.65 -6.54 -11.92
N ALA A 126 -0.85 -6.32 -12.95
CA ALA A 126 0.28 -7.18 -13.28
C ALA A 126 1.32 -7.25 -12.16
N ILE A 127 1.67 -6.11 -11.55
CA ILE A 127 2.59 -6.04 -10.41
C ILE A 127 2.06 -6.90 -9.26
N TYR A 128 0.80 -6.71 -8.87
CA TYR A 128 0.21 -7.48 -7.78
C TYR A 128 0.17 -8.98 -8.08
N ASN A 129 -0.38 -9.37 -9.23
CA ASN A 129 -0.58 -10.79 -9.55
C ASN A 129 0.75 -11.56 -9.66
N ASN A 130 1.80 -10.94 -10.18
CA ASN A 130 3.10 -11.59 -10.36
C ASN A 130 3.99 -11.53 -9.10
N LEU A 131 3.78 -10.58 -8.17
CA LEU A 131 4.60 -10.45 -6.96
C LEU A 131 3.96 -11.02 -5.69
N ARG A 132 2.62 -11.00 -5.57
CA ARG A 132 1.92 -11.30 -4.30
C ARG A 132 2.31 -12.64 -3.68
N ALA A 133 2.45 -13.69 -4.50
CA ALA A 133 2.71 -15.04 -4.02
C ALA A 133 4.07 -15.19 -3.32
N LYS A 134 5.06 -14.38 -3.73
CA LYS A 134 6.39 -14.38 -3.15
C LYS A 134 6.56 -13.32 -2.06
N TYR A 135 6.04 -12.11 -2.31
CA TYR A 135 6.34 -10.95 -1.49
C TYR A 135 5.26 -10.61 -0.47
N LEU A 136 4.04 -11.13 -0.59
CA LEU A 136 2.94 -10.96 0.38
C LEU A 136 2.42 -12.34 0.80
N ALA A 137 3.34 -13.17 1.28
CA ALA A 137 3.07 -14.53 1.72
C ALA A 137 3.01 -14.58 3.25
N ILE A 138 1.90 -15.12 3.76
CA ILE A 138 1.73 -15.36 5.20
C ILE A 138 2.66 -16.52 5.60
N PRO A 139 3.40 -16.40 6.71
CA PRO A 139 4.18 -17.51 7.24
C PRO A 139 3.28 -18.72 7.55
N ARG A 140 3.76 -19.93 7.22
CA ARG A 140 2.97 -21.17 7.36
C ARG A 140 3.66 -22.24 8.20
N LYS A 141 4.73 -21.87 8.88
CA LYS A 141 5.52 -22.79 9.69
C LYS A 141 5.81 -22.13 11.03
N GLU A 142 5.69 -22.91 12.09
CA GLU A 142 6.04 -22.49 13.45
C GLU A 142 7.42 -21.81 13.53
N ALA A 143 8.43 -22.35 12.82
CA ALA A 143 9.78 -21.80 12.79
C ALA A 143 9.86 -20.37 12.21
N GLU A 144 9.04 -20.03 11.22
CA GLU A 144 9.01 -18.70 10.61
C GLU A 144 8.40 -17.68 11.58
N TRP A 145 7.32 -18.07 12.26
CA TRP A 145 6.70 -17.28 13.32
C TRP A 145 7.63 -17.04 14.50
N ALA A 146 8.38 -18.06 14.91
CA ALA A 146 9.36 -17.94 16.00
C ALA A 146 10.47 -16.93 15.67
N VAL A 147 10.90 -16.83 14.40
CA VAL A 147 11.85 -15.80 13.96
C VAL A 147 11.24 -14.41 14.10
N ILE A 148 10.00 -14.21 13.65
CA ILE A 148 9.30 -12.93 13.79
C ILE A 148 9.19 -12.51 15.25
N SER A 149 8.81 -13.45 16.12
CA SER A 149 8.66 -13.17 17.54
C SER A 149 9.96 -12.79 18.23
N ARG A 150 11.05 -13.47 17.86
CA ARG A 150 12.39 -13.13 18.36
C ARG A 150 12.81 -11.72 17.93
N GLU A 151 12.48 -11.31 16.71
CA GLU A 151 12.76 -9.96 16.23
C GLU A 151 11.93 -8.90 16.97
N PHE A 152 10.66 -9.19 17.29
CA PHE A 152 9.85 -8.32 18.15
C PHE A 152 10.46 -8.15 19.54
N TRP A 153 10.91 -9.26 20.14
CA TRP A 153 11.59 -9.21 21.42
C TRP A 153 12.89 -8.39 21.37
N HIS A 154 13.74 -8.64 20.37
CA HIS A 154 15.04 -7.98 20.26
C HIS A 154 14.92 -6.47 19.96
N ARG A 155 14.08 -6.09 18.99
CA ARG A 155 13.96 -4.69 18.53
C ARG A 155 13.02 -3.86 19.41
N TRP A 156 11.87 -4.43 19.74
CA TRP A 156 10.75 -3.70 20.35
C TRP A 156 10.54 -4.03 21.83
N GLN A 157 11.25 -5.05 22.35
CA GLN A 157 11.14 -5.54 23.72
C GLN A 157 9.71 -5.93 24.10
N VAL A 158 8.99 -6.54 23.15
CA VAL A 158 7.68 -7.14 23.37
C VAL A 158 7.77 -8.62 23.05
N PRO A 159 7.62 -9.52 24.05
CA PRO A 159 7.79 -10.95 23.84
C PRO A 159 6.55 -11.58 23.18
N MET A 160 6.73 -12.73 22.52
CA MET A 160 5.64 -13.57 21.99
C MET A 160 4.72 -12.91 20.94
N VAL A 161 5.14 -11.77 20.38
CA VAL A 161 4.38 -11.08 19.34
C VAL A 161 4.66 -11.70 17.97
N LEU A 162 3.63 -11.93 17.16
CA LEU A 162 3.75 -12.48 15.80
C LEU A 162 3.52 -11.43 14.70
N GLY A 163 3.04 -10.25 15.07
CA GLY A 163 2.79 -9.14 14.18
C GLY A 163 1.95 -8.07 14.87
N ALA A 164 1.97 -6.85 14.33
CA ALA A 164 1.05 -5.79 14.70
C ALA A 164 0.01 -5.61 13.60
N ILE A 165 -1.25 -5.45 13.99
CA ILE A 165 -2.40 -5.34 13.10
C ILE A 165 -3.02 -3.96 13.30
N ASP A 166 -3.25 -3.26 12.20
CA ASP A 166 -3.93 -1.97 12.21
C ASP A 166 -4.55 -1.64 10.85
N GLY A 167 -5.55 -0.77 10.89
CA GLY A 167 -6.26 -0.27 9.73
C GLY A 167 -5.73 1.09 9.26
N LYS A 168 -5.77 1.33 7.94
CA LYS A 168 -5.54 2.65 7.35
C LYS A 168 -6.61 3.01 6.35
N HIS A 169 -7.22 4.18 6.56
CA HIS A 169 -8.04 4.83 5.55
C HIS A 169 -7.16 5.47 4.46
N VAL A 170 -7.29 4.98 3.22
CA VAL A 170 -6.78 5.66 2.03
C VAL A 170 -7.90 6.48 1.43
N VAL A 171 -7.70 7.80 1.41
CA VAL A 171 -8.69 8.75 0.89
C VAL A 171 -8.80 8.59 -0.62
N MET A 172 -10.03 8.58 -1.13
CA MET A 172 -10.36 8.54 -2.55
C MET A 172 -11.40 9.62 -2.87
N LYS A 173 -11.39 10.07 -4.12
CA LYS A 173 -12.47 10.93 -4.62
C LYS A 173 -13.77 10.13 -4.64
N LYS A 174 -14.87 10.75 -4.19
CA LYS A 174 -16.20 10.12 -4.16
C LYS A 174 -16.54 9.54 -5.54
N PRO A 175 -16.75 8.22 -5.66
CA PRO A 175 -17.21 7.65 -6.92
C PRO A 175 -18.59 8.21 -7.29
N ALA A 176 -18.85 8.39 -8.59
CA ALA A 176 -20.17 8.81 -9.04
C ALA A 176 -21.23 7.78 -8.63
N ASN A 177 -22.35 8.22 -8.07
CA ASN A 177 -23.48 7.38 -7.63
C ASN A 177 -23.21 6.42 -6.46
N SER A 178 -22.18 6.63 -5.64
CA SER A 178 -21.83 5.71 -4.54
C SER A 178 -22.58 5.90 -3.22
N GLY A 179 -23.54 6.83 -3.14
CA GLY A 179 -24.32 7.09 -1.92
C GLY A 179 -23.43 7.45 -0.72
N SER A 180 -23.64 6.76 0.41
CA SER A 180 -22.88 6.85 1.67
C SER A 180 -21.93 5.66 1.91
N LEU A 181 -21.85 4.69 0.99
CA LEU A 181 -21.07 3.45 1.18
C LEU A 181 -19.58 3.70 1.53
N TYR A 182 -19.04 4.82 1.06
CA TYR A 182 -17.64 5.21 1.26
C TYR A 182 -17.46 6.31 2.30
N TYR A 183 -18.54 6.88 2.81
CA TYR A 183 -18.49 8.05 3.67
C TYR A 183 -17.90 7.65 5.02
N ASN A 184 -16.65 8.03 5.27
CA ASN A 184 -16.10 7.93 6.61
C ASN A 184 -16.75 9.00 7.51
N TYR A 185 -16.61 8.81 8.83
CA TYR A 185 -17.15 9.74 9.83
C TYR A 185 -16.59 11.18 9.72
N LYS A 186 -15.54 11.39 8.91
CA LYS A 186 -14.89 12.68 8.61
C LYS A 186 -15.35 13.32 7.28
N GLY A 187 -16.35 12.75 6.62
CA GLY A 187 -16.97 13.36 5.42
C GLY A 187 -16.20 13.15 4.11
N SER A 188 -15.27 12.20 4.04
CA SER A 188 -14.51 11.83 2.84
C SER A 188 -14.75 10.38 2.43
N CYS A 189 -14.52 10.04 1.16
CA CYS A 189 -14.59 8.65 0.68
C CYS A 189 -13.25 7.96 0.93
N SER A 190 -13.23 6.76 1.49
CA SER A 190 -11.97 6.02 1.72
C SER A 190 -12.12 4.51 1.56
N ILE A 191 -11.04 3.87 1.15
CA ILE A 191 -10.84 2.42 1.23
C ILE A 191 -10.04 2.13 2.50
N VAL A 192 -10.47 1.14 3.28
CA VAL A 192 -9.73 0.73 4.48
C VAL A 192 -8.80 -0.41 4.12
N ILE A 193 -7.53 -0.26 4.46
CA ILE A 193 -6.51 -1.28 4.32
C ILE A 193 -6.24 -1.84 5.71
N MET A 194 -6.46 -3.14 5.91
CA MET A 194 -6.06 -3.84 7.13
C MET A 194 -4.73 -4.55 6.87
N ALA A 195 -3.69 -4.23 7.63
CA ALA A 195 -2.38 -4.84 7.43
C ALA A 195 -1.89 -5.50 8.71
N CYS A 196 -1.26 -6.66 8.57
CA CYS A 196 -0.43 -7.25 9.62
C CYS A 196 1.03 -7.10 9.23
N VAL A 197 1.84 -6.58 10.14
CA VAL A 197 3.22 -6.18 9.86
C VAL A 197 4.17 -6.81 10.89
N ASP A 198 5.32 -7.31 10.41
CA ASP A 198 6.35 -7.88 11.26
C ASP A 198 7.25 -6.81 11.91
N ALA A 199 8.17 -7.24 12.76
CA ALA A 199 9.11 -6.38 13.46
C ALA A 199 10.07 -5.59 12.54
N LYS A 200 10.15 -5.94 11.25
CA LYS A 200 11.01 -5.33 10.22
C LYS A 200 10.19 -4.60 9.16
N TYR A 201 8.96 -4.19 9.51
CA TYR A 201 8.05 -3.44 8.64
C TYR A 201 7.63 -4.18 7.36
N ARG A 202 7.81 -5.49 7.28
CA ARG A 202 7.28 -6.30 6.17
C ARG A 202 5.81 -6.56 6.41
N CYS A 203 5.00 -6.30 5.40
CA CYS A 203 3.59 -6.64 5.42
C CYS A 203 3.45 -8.16 5.26
N LEU A 204 2.96 -8.86 6.27
CA LEU A 204 2.74 -10.31 6.26
C LEU A 204 1.43 -10.67 5.56
N MET A 205 0.41 -9.87 5.81
CA MET A 205 -0.87 -9.93 5.13
C MET A 205 -1.42 -8.53 4.92
N CYS A 206 -2.28 -8.42 3.94
CA CYS A 206 -3.08 -7.24 3.74
C CYS A 206 -4.46 -7.65 3.28
N ASP A 207 -5.48 -7.25 4.02
CA ASP A 207 -6.86 -7.30 3.53
C ASP A 207 -7.24 -5.92 2.99
N PHE A 208 -7.82 -5.93 1.80
CA PHE A 208 -8.25 -4.73 1.10
C PHE A 208 -9.75 -4.63 1.34
N GLY A 209 -10.08 -4.07 2.51
CA GLY A 209 -11.41 -4.10 3.09
C GLY A 209 -12.46 -3.31 2.30
N SER A 210 -13.70 -3.82 2.42
CA SER A 210 -14.96 -3.25 1.95
C SER A 210 -15.19 -1.79 2.34
N TYR A 211 -16.06 -1.13 1.57
CA TYR A 211 -16.41 0.29 1.60
C TYR A 211 -16.52 0.89 3.01
N GLY A 212 -15.89 2.07 3.20
CA GLY A 212 -15.47 2.68 4.48
C GLY A 212 -16.51 3.02 5.57
N HIS A 213 -17.63 2.30 5.63
CA HIS A 213 -18.57 2.32 6.76
C HIS A 213 -18.14 1.35 7.89
N ASN A 214 -17.44 0.26 7.58
CA ASN A 214 -17.00 -0.71 8.59
C ASN A 214 -15.73 -0.21 9.30
N GLY A 215 -15.72 -0.23 10.63
CA GLY A 215 -14.52 0.04 11.42
C GLY A 215 -13.51 -1.11 11.37
N ASP A 216 -12.30 -0.86 11.85
CA ASP A 216 -11.15 -1.78 11.78
C ASP A 216 -11.46 -3.19 12.34
N ALA A 217 -12.17 -3.26 13.47
CA ALA A 217 -12.61 -4.53 14.06
C ALA A 217 -13.58 -5.33 13.18
N GLY A 218 -14.51 -4.65 12.48
CA GLY A 218 -15.48 -5.31 11.61
C GLY A 218 -14.86 -5.85 10.32
N ILE A 219 -13.80 -5.19 9.82
CA ILE A 219 -13.01 -5.69 8.68
C ILE A 219 -12.18 -6.90 9.11
N TYR A 220 -11.57 -6.82 10.29
CA TYR A 220 -10.83 -7.94 10.86
C TYR A 220 -11.70 -9.18 11.01
N ASP A 221 -12.89 -9.06 11.60
CA ASP A 221 -13.79 -10.19 11.84
C ASP A 221 -14.23 -10.92 10.56
N GLY A 222 -14.26 -10.23 9.41
CA GLY A 222 -14.61 -10.81 8.11
C GLY A 222 -13.42 -11.21 7.23
N SER A 223 -12.18 -11.05 7.71
CA SER A 223 -10.99 -11.26 6.89
C SER A 223 -10.59 -12.73 6.76
N ASP A 224 -10.00 -13.09 5.61
CA ASP A 224 -9.38 -14.42 5.38
C ASP A 224 -8.36 -14.75 6.48
N PHE A 225 -7.72 -13.73 7.05
CA PHE A 225 -6.79 -13.90 8.14
C PHE A 225 -7.45 -14.33 9.45
N LYS A 226 -8.55 -13.65 9.84
CA LYS A 226 -9.27 -14.03 11.05
C LYS A 226 -9.83 -15.44 10.93
N GLN A 227 -10.34 -15.80 9.75
CA GLN A 227 -10.75 -17.17 9.47
C GLN A 227 -9.57 -18.15 9.64
N ALA A 228 -8.41 -17.86 9.04
CA ALA A 228 -7.23 -18.71 9.19
C ALA A 228 -6.73 -18.83 10.63
N LEU A 229 -6.87 -17.75 11.42
CA LEU A 229 -6.53 -17.71 12.84
C LEU A 229 -7.49 -18.57 13.68
N ASP A 230 -8.80 -18.49 13.41
CA ASP A 230 -9.83 -19.25 14.12
C ASP A 230 -9.80 -20.74 13.77
N GLU A 231 -9.55 -21.06 12.50
CA GLU A 231 -9.41 -22.44 12.00
C GLU A 231 -8.02 -23.04 12.33
N ASN A 232 -7.14 -22.26 12.97
CA ASN A 232 -5.79 -22.66 13.36
C ASN A 232 -4.93 -23.21 12.19
N THR A 233 -5.08 -22.62 11.00
CA THR A 233 -4.38 -23.05 9.76
C THR A 233 -3.03 -22.36 9.56
N LEU A 234 -2.66 -21.44 10.45
CA LEU A 234 -1.43 -20.65 10.38
C LEU A 234 -0.19 -21.34 10.99
N ASP A 235 -0.35 -22.50 11.62
CA ASP A 235 0.73 -23.24 12.31
C ASP A 235 1.49 -22.34 13.30
N LEU A 236 0.73 -21.65 14.17
CA LEU A 236 1.30 -20.73 15.16
C LEU A 236 2.10 -21.52 16.21
N PRO A 237 3.18 -20.94 16.77
CA PRO A 237 3.94 -21.59 17.81
C PRO A 237 3.07 -21.93 19.03
N LYS A 238 3.43 -23.03 19.68
CA LYS A 238 2.78 -23.44 20.94
C LYS A 238 3.07 -22.41 22.04
N PRO A 239 2.18 -22.28 23.04
CA PRO A 239 2.46 -21.43 24.19
C PRO A 239 3.80 -21.76 24.84
N ASP A 240 4.49 -20.71 25.32
CA ASP A 240 5.81 -20.79 25.93
C ASP A 240 5.85 -19.87 27.16
N PHE A 241 6.90 -19.97 27.97
CA PHE A 241 7.05 -19.17 29.19
C PHE A 241 7.52 -17.75 28.85
N LEU A 242 6.90 -16.76 29.51
CA LEU A 242 7.35 -15.39 29.40
C LEU A 242 8.81 -15.29 29.87
N PRO A 243 9.66 -14.52 29.17
CA PRO A 243 11.08 -14.44 29.51
C PRO A 243 11.30 -14.05 30.97
N GLY A 244 11.93 -14.93 31.74
CA GLY A 244 12.25 -14.71 33.15
C GLY A 244 11.09 -14.96 34.13
N THR A 245 9.99 -15.60 33.71
CA THR A 245 8.88 -15.98 34.59
C THR A 245 8.41 -17.41 34.33
N GLU A 246 7.56 -17.93 35.22
CA GLU A 246 6.85 -19.22 35.05
C GLU A 246 5.46 -19.01 34.42
N THR A 247 5.19 -17.83 33.89
CA THR A 247 3.90 -17.50 33.27
C THR A 247 3.87 -18.01 31.84
N LEU A 248 3.10 -19.06 31.60
CA LEU A 248 2.84 -19.58 30.25
C LEU A 248 1.91 -18.63 29.49
N LEU A 249 2.27 -18.26 28.26
CA LEU A 249 1.48 -17.37 27.42
C LEU A 249 1.48 -17.83 25.96
N ASN A 250 0.35 -17.62 25.29
CA ASN A 250 0.23 -17.83 23.85
C ASN A 250 0.98 -16.74 23.06
N TYR A 251 1.57 -17.16 21.95
CA TYR A 251 1.96 -16.22 20.91
C TYR A 251 0.74 -15.50 20.35
N HIS A 252 0.85 -14.18 20.18
CA HIS A 252 -0.28 -13.28 19.92
C HIS A 252 0.09 -12.15 18.95
N PHE A 253 -0.94 -11.49 18.40
CA PHE A 253 -0.82 -10.28 17.59
C PHE A 253 -1.14 -9.04 18.45
N LEU A 254 -0.59 -7.89 18.06
CA LEU A 254 -0.91 -6.62 18.71
C LEU A 254 -1.94 -5.85 17.90
N GLY A 255 -3.07 -5.52 18.53
CA GLY A 255 -4.13 -4.69 17.96
C GLY A 255 -4.25 -3.36 18.70
N ASP A 256 -5.01 -2.43 18.13
CA ASP A 256 -5.39 -1.18 18.80
C ASP A 256 -6.55 -1.39 19.79
N GLY A 257 -7.04 -0.31 20.40
CA GLY A 257 -8.16 -0.39 21.35
C GLY A 257 -9.47 -0.88 20.73
N ALA A 258 -9.64 -0.74 19.42
CA ALA A 258 -10.84 -1.12 18.68
C ALA A 258 -10.95 -2.64 18.48
N PHE A 259 -9.84 -3.37 18.44
CA PHE A 259 -9.86 -4.82 18.32
C PHE A 259 -10.36 -5.50 19.61
N PRO A 260 -11.04 -6.65 19.52
CA PRO A 260 -11.39 -7.44 20.69
C PRO A 260 -10.13 -8.08 21.31
N LEU A 261 -10.09 -8.16 22.65
CA LEU A 261 -9.07 -8.94 23.35
C LEU A 261 -9.38 -10.43 23.17
N SER A 262 -8.39 -11.25 22.83
CA SER A 262 -8.53 -12.70 22.69
C SER A 262 -7.24 -13.43 23.03
N GLU A 263 -7.25 -14.77 23.01
CA GLU A 263 -6.04 -15.58 23.23
C GLU A 263 -4.92 -15.31 22.21
N ARG A 264 -5.27 -14.74 21.05
CA ARG A 264 -4.36 -14.45 19.94
C ARG A 264 -4.26 -12.96 19.60
N MET A 265 -5.01 -12.09 20.28
CA MET A 265 -5.01 -10.64 20.05
C MET A 265 -4.86 -9.91 21.38
N MET A 266 -3.77 -9.16 21.52
CA MET A 266 -3.47 -8.34 22.68
C MET A 266 -3.70 -6.86 22.36
N LYS A 267 -4.25 -6.11 23.31
CA LYS A 267 -4.54 -4.68 23.16
C LYS A 267 -4.20 -3.90 24.43
N PRO A 268 -3.98 -2.57 24.35
CA PRO A 268 -3.68 -1.77 25.53
C PRO A 268 -4.85 -1.70 26.52
N PHE A 269 -4.54 -1.52 27.80
CA PHE A 269 -5.51 -1.19 28.84
C PHE A 269 -6.22 0.13 28.50
N PRO A 270 -7.56 0.19 28.58
CA PRO A 270 -8.33 1.38 28.26
C PRO A 270 -8.31 2.41 29.41
N GLY A 271 -8.52 3.68 29.06
CA GLY A 271 -8.72 4.76 30.04
C GLY A 271 -7.46 5.54 30.41
N TYR A 272 -7.64 6.61 31.20
CA TYR A 272 -6.59 7.58 31.54
C TYR A 272 -5.97 7.37 32.92
N LYS A 273 -6.68 6.71 33.84
CA LYS A 273 -6.21 6.45 35.22
C LYS A 273 -5.63 5.04 35.32
N LEU A 274 -4.48 4.85 34.70
CA LEU A 274 -3.77 3.58 34.69
C LEU A 274 -2.79 3.49 35.85
N SER A 275 -2.72 2.32 36.47
CA SER A 275 -1.67 1.95 37.43
C SER A 275 -0.28 2.00 36.77
N LYS A 276 0.78 1.97 37.59
CA LYS A 276 2.15 1.97 37.08
C LYS A 276 2.41 0.80 36.12
N ASP A 277 1.92 -0.39 36.46
CA ASP A 277 2.16 -1.61 35.67
C ASP A 277 1.37 -1.60 34.36
N GLU A 278 0.11 -1.13 34.38
CA GLU A 278 -0.70 -0.93 33.16
C GLU A 278 -0.07 0.10 32.23
N ARG A 279 0.51 1.18 32.78
CA ARG A 279 1.24 2.18 31.98
C ARG A 279 2.49 1.58 31.33
N ILE A 280 3.27 0.80 32.07
CA ILE A 280 4.46 0.10 31.55
C ILE A 280 4.04 -0.88 30.44
N PHE A 281 2.98 -1.65 30.67
CA PHE A 281 2.43 -2.56 29.68
C PHE A 281 1.98 -1.84 28.41
N ASN A 282 1.19 -0.76 28.55
CA ASN A 282 0.71 0.03 27.42
C ASN A 282 1.87 0.66 26.64
N TYR A 283 2.90 1.14 27.33
CA TYR A 283 4.10 1.66 26.70
C TYR A 283 4.81 0.59 25.86
N ARG A 284 5.03 -0.61 26.40
CA ARG A 284 5.67 -1.73 25.68
C ARG A 284 4.83 -2.17 24.48
N THR A 285 3.53 -2.36 24.68
CA THR A 285 2.59 -2.73 23.62
C THR A 285 2.54 -1.67 22.51
N SER A 286 2.54 -0.39 22.87
CA SER A 286 2.61 0.72 21.92
C SER A 286 3.89 0.66 21.07
N ARG A 287 5.05 0.36 21.67
CA ARG A 287 6.29 0.17 20.91
C ARG A 287 6.21 -0.92 19.86
N GLY A 288 5.61 -2.07 20.19
CA GLY A 288 5.37 -3.14 19.23
C GLY A 288 4.36 -2.74 18.15
N ARG A 289 3.29 -2.05 18.51
CA ARG A 289 2.27 -1.56 17.56
C ARG A 289 2.79 -0.50 16.58
N ARG A 290 3.70 0.37 17.01
CA ARG A 290 4.26 1.43 16.15
C ARG A 290 4.84 0.90 14.84
N VAL A 291 5.19 -0.39 14.73
CA VAL A 291 5.67 -0.99 13.48
C VAL A 291 4.65 -0.91 12.34
N VAL A 292 3.35 -1.14 12.61
CA VAL A 292 2.33 -1.09 11.55
C VAL A 292 1.98 0.35 11.18
N GLU A 293 1.96 1.26 12.16
CA GLU A 293 1.81 2.70 11.93
C GLU A 293 2.98 3.25 11.08
N ASN A 294 4.22 2.86 11.41
CA ASN A 294 5.42 3.22 10.65
C ASN A 294 5.40 2.61 9.25
N PHE A 295 4.98 1.35 9.09
CA PHE A 295 4.80 0.73 7.78
C PHE A 295 3.88 1.58 6.90
N PHE A 296 2.73 2.01 7.41
CA PHE A 296 1.82 2.88 6.68
C PHE A 296 2.43 4.24 6.33
N GLY A 297 3.24 4.81 7.24
CA GLY A 297 4.02 6.02 6.99
C GLY A 297 5.04 5.84 5.87
N ILE A 298 5.84 4.77 5.91
CA ILE A 298 6.83 4.42 4.89
C ILE A 298 6.16 4.19 3.54
N LEU A 299 5.06 3.44 3.52
CA LEU A 299 4.29 3.12 2.32
C LEU A 299 3.81 4.41 1.63
N ALA A 300 3.24 5.35 2.38
CA ALA A 300 2.74 6.61 1.83
C ALA A 300 3.86 7.60 1.46
N ALA A 301 4.97 7.62 2.21
CA ALA A 301 6.13 8.45 1.89
C ALA A 301 6.83 8.00 0.60
N THR A 302 6.89 6.68 0.38
CA THR A 302 7.42 6.06 -0.83
C THR A 302 6.46 6.28 -1.99
N TRP A 303 5.20 5.85 -1.83
CA TRP A 303 4.14 5.95 -2.84
C TRP A 303 3.20 7.09 -2.52
N ARG A 304 3.61 8.30 -2.90
CA ARG A 304 2.91 9.54 -2.57
C ARG A 304 1.52 9.65 -3.17
N CYS A 305 1.15 8.79 -4.13
CA CYS A 305 -0.23 8.67 -4.57
C CYS A 305 -1.20 8.34 -3.41
N LEU A 306 -0.72 7.74 -2.32
CA LEU A 306 -1.52 7.40 -1.13
C LEU A 306 -1.65 8.57 -0.12
N LEU A 307 -0.84 9.63 -0.25
CA LEU A 307 -0.93 10.82 0.62
C LEU A 307 -2.11 11.72 0.26
N TRP A 308 -2.49 11.71 -1.01
CA TRP A 308 -3.55 12.55 -1.56
C TRP A 308 -4.78 11.69 -1.88
N GLY A 309 -5.95 12.34 -1.94
CA GLY A 309 -7.17 11.66 -2.36
C GLY A 309 -7.03 11.11 -3.78
N LEU A 310 -7.08 9.78 -3.94
CA LEU A 310 -6.96 9.13 -5.25
C LEU A 310 -8.10 9.59 -6.19
N GLU A 311 -7.77 10.28 -7.28
CA GLU A 311 -8.71 10.74 -8.30
C GLU A 311 -8.94 9.71 -9.41
N VAL A 312 -9.18 8.46 -9.01
CA VAL A 312 -9.34 7.33 -9.94
C VAL A 312 -10.68 6.63 -9.69
N LYS A 313 -11.08 5.77 -10.63
CA LYS A 313 -12.22 4.86 -10.40
C LYS A 313 -11.86 3.90 -9.27
N GLU A 314 -12.86 3.51 -8.48
CA GLU A 314 -12.75 2.57 -7.36
C GLU A 314 -11.91 1.33 -7.68
N GLN A 315 -12.27 0.57 -8.72
CA GLN A 315 -11.54 -0.62 -9.14
C GLN A 315 -10.05 -0.36 -9.41
N ASN A 316 -9.69 0.84 -9.88
CA ASN A 316 -8.29 1.20 -10.10
C ASN A 316 -7.59 1.53 -8.78
N ALA A 317 -8.28 2.13 -7.81
CA ALA A 317 -7.73 2.44 -6.51
C ALA A 317 -7.31 1.16 -5.78
N ASP A 318 -8.13 0.10 -5.85
CA ASP A 318 -7.79 -1.20 -5.26
C ASP A 318 -6.50 -1.77 -5.86
N TRP A 319 -6.37 -1.76 -7.19
CA TRP A 319 -5.14 -2.25 -7.84
C TRP A 319 -3.92 -1.40 -7.50
N ILE A 320 -4.07 -0.08 -7.43
CA ILE A 320 -3.00 0.84 -7.02
C ILE A 320 -2.52 0.49 -5.61
N ILE A 321 -3.44 0.35 -4.66
CA ILE A 321 -3.15 0.01 -3.27
C ILE A 321 -2.50 -1.38 -3.17
N LYS A 322 -3.06 -2.38 -3.85
CA LYS A 322 -2.51 -3.73 -3.92
C LYS A 322 -1.07 -3.74 -4.44
N ALA A 323 -0.81 -3.01 -5.52
CA ALA A 323 0.51 -2.88 -6.11
C ALA A 323 1.52 -2.22 -5.16
N THR A 324 1.14 -1.13 -4.47
CA THR A 324 2.06 -0.41 -3.57
C THR A 324 2.48 -1.27 -2.39
N VAL A 325 1.57 -2.06 -1.81
CA VAL A 325 1.86 -2.97 -0.69
C VAL A 325 2.85 -4.07 -1.11
N VAL A 326 2.63 -4.74 -2.26
CA VAL A 326 3.58 -5.78 -2.71
C VAL A 326 4.92 -5.19 -3.14
N LEU A 327 4.92 -3.98 -3.72
CA LEU A 327 6.15 -3.27 -4.09
C LEU A 327 6.97 -2.89 -2.87
N HIS A 328 6.32 -2.53 -1.74
CA HIS A 328 7.03 -2.26 -0.49
C HIS A 328 7.86 -3.47 -0.06
N ASN A 329 7.26 -4.66 0.01
CA ASN A 329 7.99 -5.88 0.37
C ASN A 329 9.04 -6.29 -0.67
N PHE A 330 8.77 -6.10 -1.96
CA PHE A 330 9.75 -6.29 -3.03
C PHE A 330 10.97 -5.37 -2.84
N LEU A 331 10.76 -4.08 -2.55
CA LEU A 331 11.85 -3.14 -2.32
C LEU A 331 12.62 -3.44 -1.03
N LEU A 332 11.95 -3.89 0.04
CA LEU A 332 12.64 -4.34 1.25
C LEU A 332 13.64 -5.45 0.94
N ASP A 333 13.30 -6.40 0.06
CA ASP A 333 14.22 -7.47 -0.31
C ASP A 333 15.37 -6.98 -1.22
N GLU A 334 15.09 -6.05 -2.14
CA GLU A 334 16.09 -5.51 -3.07
C GLU A 334 17.04 -4.48 -2.43
N MET A 335 16.67 -3.92 -1.27
CA MET A 335 17.48 -2.98 -0.48
C MET A 335 18.31 -3.65 0.62
N LYS A 336 18.05 -4.93 0.95
CA LYS A 336 18.85 -5.68 1.94
C LYS A 336 20.35 -5.59 1.62
N GLY A 337 21.12 -5.12 2.59
CA GLY A 337 22.59 -5.02 2.49
C GLY A 337 23.12 -3.82 1.70
N LYS A 338 22.26 -2.89 1.26
CA LYS A 338 22.66 -1.60 0.68
C LYS A 338 22.64 -0.50 1.75
N THR A 339 23.52 0.50 1.66
CA THR A 339 23.50 1.69 2.53
C THR A 339 22.15 2.40 2.44
N GLY A 340 21.46 2.56 3.57
CA GLY A 340 20.13 3.17 3.65
C GLY A 340 18.97 2.17 3.62
N ASP A 341 19.13 0.99 4.24
CA ASP A 341 18.03 0.04 4.47
C ASP A 341 16.82 0.78 5.05
N LEU A 342 15.64 0.57 4.46
CA LEU A 342 14.39 1.23 4.87
C LEU A 342 14.07 0.95 6.34
N SER A 343 14.42 -0.24 6.85
CA SER A 343 14.28 -0.54 8.27
C SER A 343 15.25 0.27 9.12
N ASP A 344 16.50 0.42 8.68
CA ASP A 344 17.54 1.14 9.42
C ASP A 344 17.30 2.65 9.42
N LEU A 345 16.76 3.21 8.32
CA LEU A 345 16.36 4.61 8.23
C LEU A 345 15.15 4.92 9.14
N ALA A 346 14.17 4.02 9.20
CA ALA A 346 13.05 4.12 10.14
C ALA A 346 13.53 4.04 11.59
N ASP A 347 14.43 3.10 11.90
CA ASP A 347 15.02 2.91 13.23
C ASP A 347 15.89 4.13 13.65
N THR A 348 16.63 4.74 12.71
CA THR A 348 17.51 5.90 12.97
C THR A 348 16.71 7.19 13.18
N GLY A 349 15.66 7.42 12.38
CA GLY A 349 14.75 8.55 12.59
C GLY A 349 13.99 8.47 13.93
N MET A 350 13.78 7.25 14.43
CA MET A 350 13.07 6.99 15.67
C MET A 350 13.96 7.12 16.91
N ARG A 351 15.25 6.72 16.85
CA ARG A 351 16.20 6.99 17.95
C ARG A 351 16.33 8.47 18.28
N MET A 352 16.15 9.37 17.30
CA MET A 352 16.18 10.82 17.52
C MET A 352 14.91 11.36 18.21
N MET A 353 13.78 10.66 18.10
CA MET A 353 12.51 11.06 18.76
C MET A 353 12.36 10.46 20.16
N ASP A 354 12.92 9.28 20.44
CA ASP A 354 12.85 8.65 21.77
C ASP A 354 13.73 9.37 22.83
N TYR A 355 14.57 10.34 22.45
CA TYR A 355 15.30 11.23 23.39
C TYR A 355 14.55 12.52 23.72
N GLY A 356 13.35 12.74 23.15
CA GLY A 356 12.53 13.91 23.41
C GLY A 356 11.16 13.49 23.92
N GLU A 357 11.09 13.12 25.20
CA GLU A 357 9.92 13.10 26.11
C GLU A 357 10.11 11.97 27.15
N ILE A 358 10.78 12.32 28.26
CA ILE A 358 10.64 11.66 29.56
C ILE A 358 9.63 12.48 30.36
#